data_AF-A0A4R4LR67-F1
#
_entry.id   AF-A0A4R4LR67-F1
#
_cell.length_a   1.000
_cell.length_b   1.000
_cell.length_c   1.000
_cell.angle_alpha   90.00
_cell.angle_beta   90.00
_cell.angle_gamma   90.00
#
_symmetry.space_group_name_H-M   'P 1'
#
loop_
_entity.id
_entity.type
_entity.pdbx_description
1 polymer ?
#
loop_
_entity_poly.entity_id
_entity_poly.type
_entity_poly.pdbx_seq_one_letter_code
_entity_poly.pdbx_strand_id
1 'polypeptide(L)'
;MRRWPPRRRRPAGRLRSSRVARGRPCWGVNDGLVSVLCIILGVAGAGSGQTAVRLAGVAGMVAGAVSMAAGEWISVTAQVELFKGVLGDLRRIVRDQPGVVIGRLEEMLREAGLSSGSARAAAREVASDEGTLFSTSARRVVGINPQELGSPWTAAVSSFFLFGLGSLAPLLPWFFIGGSTAAVLSIVATGAAAWWWAGWSPAQAAAPSCMARSASSSSSCWPPSSPTTPVSCSTPPGMPDRDSASDGAWTGCRGGATLQA
;
A
#
# COMPACT_ATOMS: atom_id res chain seq x y z
N MET A 1 1.51 47.95 -8.16
CA MET A 1 1.78 47.05 -7.01
C MET A 1 0.67 46.01 -6.90
N ARG A 2 0.91 44.76 -7.34
CA ARG A 2 -0.09 43.68 -7.24
C ARG A 2 -0.06 43.09 -5.83
N ARG A 3 -1.09 43.33 -5.03
CA ARG A 3 -1.28 42.70 -3.71
C ARG A 3 -1.52 41.20 -3.89
N TRP A 4 -0.66 40.38 -3.31
CA TRP A 4 -0.88 38.95 -3.19
C TRP A 4 -2.06 38.70 -2.22
N PRO A 5 -3.05 37.86 -2.56
CA PRO A 5 -4.12 37.53 -1.62
C PRO A 5 -3.57 36.73 -0.43
N PRO A 6 -4.14 36.85 0.77
CA PRO A 6 -3.69 36.11 1.94
C PRO A 6 -3.86 34.61 1.69
N ARG A 7 -2.76 33.85 1.71
CA ARG A 7 -2.80 32.38 1.67
C ARG A 7 -3.62 31.90 2.88
N ARG A 8 -4.79 31.31 2.63
CA ARG A 8 -5.56 30.59 3.65
C ARG A 8 -4.64 29.57 4.31
N ARG A 9 -4.42 29.71 5.62
CA ARG A 9 -3.74 28.69 6.44
C ARG A 9 -4.58 27.43 6.37
N ARG A 10 -4.14 26.43 5.60
CA ARG A 10 -4.71 25.09 5.71
C ARG A 10 -4.43 24.61 7.14
N PRO A 11 -5.42 24.06 7.87
CA PRO A 11 -5.15 23.45 9.17
C PRO A 11 -4.02 22.44 8.97
N ALA A 12 -3.01 22.48 9.84
CA ALA A 12 -1.90 21.56 9.80
C ALA A 12 -2.47 20.14 9.88
N GLY A 13 -2.55 19.47 8.74
CA GLY A 13 -2.83 18.06 8.70
C GLY A 13 -1.76 17.42 9.58
N ARG A 14 -2.16 16.74 10.65
CA ARG A 14 -1.24 15.91 11.42
C ARG A 14 -0.66 14.93 10.43
N LEU A 15 0.56 15.19 9.96
CA LEU A 15 1.42 14.16 9.43
C LEU A 15 1.67 13.25 10.62
N ARG A 16 0.75 12.29 10.81
CA ARG A 16 0.94 11.19 11.74
C ARG A 16 2.32 10.65 11.41
N SER A 17 3.17 10.53 12.42
CA SER A 17 4.48 9.88 12.29
C SER A 17 4.25 8.57 11.54
N SER A 18 4.60 8.57 10.25
CA SER A 18 4.75 7.35 9.50
C SER A 18 5.96 6.71 10.11
N ARG A 19 5.75 5.92 11.17
CA ARG A 19 6.72 4.90 11.55
C ARG A 19 7.02 4.20 10.24
N VAL A 20 8.29 4.28 9.84
CA VAL A 20 8.84 3.49 8.75
C VAL A 20 8.21 2.12 8.91
N ALA A 21 7.33 1.78 7.97
CA ALA A 21 6.79 0.44 7.93
C ALA A 21 8.03 -0.40 7.71
N ARG A 22 8.55 -1.01 8.78
CA ARG A 22 9.34 -2.23 8.63
C ARG A 22 8.45 -3.07 7.72
N GLY A 23 8.87 -3.21 6.46
CA GLY A 23 8.17 -3.99 5.44
C GLY A 23 7.64 -5.22 6.13
N ARG A 24 6.34 -5.49 6.09
CA ARG A 24 5.72 -6.37 7.09
C ARG A 24 6.06 -7.81 6.70
N PRO A 25 7.12 -8.45 7.25
CA PRO A 25 7.50 -9.81 6.85
C PRO A 25 6.35 -10.80 7.02
N CYS A 26 5.39 -10.49 7.90
CA CYS A 26 4.27 -11.35 8.23
C CYS A 26 3.26 -11.61 7.10
N TRP A 27 3.27 -10.81 6.02
CA TRP A 27 2.38 -11.02 4.87
C TRP A 27 2.93 -12.05 3.90
N GLY A 28 4.25 -12.23 3.85
CA GLY A 28 4.89 -13.17 2.93
C GLY A 28 4.48 -14.62 3.14
N VAL A 29 4.35 -15.04 4.40
CA VAL A 29 3.89 -16.42 4.71
C VAL A 29 2.46 -16.65 4.24
N ASN A 30 1.55 -15.68 4.46
CA ASN A 30 0.15 -15.81 4.06
C ASN A 30 0.01 -15.81 2.54
N ASP A 31 0.68 -14.88 1.86
CA ASP A 31 0.69 -14.82 0.40
C ASP A 31 1.23 -16.12 -0.19
N GLY A 32 2.33 -16.67 0.36
CA GLY A 32 2.89 -17.95 -0.09
C GLY A 32 1.95 -19.14 0.13
N LEU A 33 1.28 -19.20 1.29
CA LEU A 33 0.30 -20.24 1.63
C LEU A 33 -0.86 -20.24 0.63
N VAL A 34 -1.49 -19.10 0.41
CA VAL A 34 -2.73 -19.00 -0.37
C VAL A 34 -2.44 -19.06 -1.88
N SER A 35 -1.46 -18.29 -2.36
CA SER A 35 -1.20 -18.19 -3.81
C SER A 35 -0.75 -19.52 -4.41
N VAL A 36 0.17 -20.23 -3.76
CA VAL A 36 0.67 -21.52 -4.26
C VAL A 36 -0.38 -22.62 -4.11
N LEU A 37 -1.19 -22.60 -3.04
CA LEU A 37 -2.34 -23.50 -2.93
C LEU A 37 -3.31 -23.31 -4.10
N CYS A 38 -3.67 -22.07 -4.44
CA CYS A 38 -4.58 -21.80 -5.55
C CYS A 38 -4.03 -22.29 -6.90
N ILE A 39 -2.74 -22.11 -7.17
CA ILE A 39 -2.09 -22.62 -8.39
C ILE A 39 -2.19 -24.15 -8.45
N ILE A 40 -1.80 -24.82 -7.37
CA ILE A 40 -1.80 -26.28 -7.27
C ILE A 40 -3.21 -26.85 -7.44
N LEU A 41 -4.19 -26.30 -6.74
CA LEU A 41 -5.58 -26.73 -6.84
C LEU A 41 -6.19 -26.44 -8.21
N GLY A 42 -5.82 -25.33 -8.85
CA GLY A 42 -6.24 -25.02 -10.22
C GLY A 42 -5.75 -26.05 -11.22
N VAL A 43 -4.46 -26.42 -11.14
CA VAL A 43 -3.86 -27.44 -12.03
C VAL A 43 -4.41 -28.84 -11.74
N ALA A 44 -4.61 -29.17 -10.46
CA ALA A 44 -5.22 -30.44 -10.05
C ALA A 44 -6.69 -30.55 -10.48
N GLY A 45 -7.46 -29.46 -10.33
CA GLY A 45 -8.87 -29.37 -10.73
C GLY A 45 -9.07 -29.47 -12.24
N ALA A 46 -8.07 -29.09 -13.03
CA ALA A 46 -8.06 -29.30 -14.48
C ALA A 46 -7.81 -30.77 -14.89
N GLY A 47 -7.67 -31.70 -13.94
CA GLY A 47 -7.42 -33.12 -14.23
C GLY A 47 -5.98 -33.42 -14.64
N SER A 48 -5.04 -32.52 -14.37
CA SER A 48 -3.63 -32.69 -14.73
C SER A 48 -2.96 -33.78 -13.89
N GLY A 49 -1.97 -34.46 -14.47
CA GLY A 49 -1.17 -35.46 -13.74
C GLY A 49 -0.38 -34.87 -12.58
N GLN A 50 -0.02 -35.71 -11.60
CA GLN A 50 0.68 -35.30 -10.39
C GLN A 50 2.04 -34.61 -10.65
N THR A 51 2.70 -34.95 -11.75
CA THR A 51 3.96 -34.28 -12.18
C THR A 51 3.70 -32.83 -12.59
N ALA A 52 2.61 -32.56 -13.30
CA ALA A 52 2.24 -31.21 -13.71
C ALA A 52 1.91 -30.34 -12.49
N VAL A 53 1.21 -30.89 -11.49
CA VAL A 53 0.90 -30.18 -10.24
C VAL A 53 2.17 -29.80 -9.47
N ARG A 54 3.13 -30.74 -9.35
CA ARG A 54 4.42 -30.49 -8.69
C ARG A 54 5.24 -29.42 -9.40
N LEU A 55 5.35 -29.51 -10.72
CA LEU A 55 6.06 -28.51 -11.53
C LEU A 55 5.40 -27.13 -11.42
N ALA A 56 4.08 -27.05 -11.52
CA ALA A 56 3.34 -25.80 -11.41
C ALA A 56 3.47 -25.17 -10.02
N GLY A 57 3.38 -25.98 -8.95
CA GLY A 57 3.53 -25.49 -7.59
C GLY A 57 4.95 -24.99 -7.28
N VAL A 58 5.99 -25.71 -7.70
CA VAL A 58 7.39 -25.29 -7.51
C VAL A 58 7.71 -24.05 -8.35
N ALA A 59 7.26 -24.01 -9.61
CA ALA A 59 7.41 -22.83 -10.46
C ALA A 59 6.67 -21.62 -9.88
N GLY A 60 5.44 -21.82 -9.39
CA GLY A 60 4.64 -20.78 -8.72
C GLY A 60 5.29 -20.28 -7.43
N MET A 61 5.88 -21.17 -6.63
CA MET A 61 6.65 -20.82 -5.44
C MET A 61 7.83 -19.92 -5.79
N VAL A 62 8.67 -20.33 -6.75
CA VAL A 62 9.86 -19.56 -7.13
C VAL A 62 9.48 -18.22 -7.74
N ALA A 63 8.53 -18.21 -8.68
CA ALA A 63 8.04 -17.00 -9.33
C ALA A 63 7.42 -16.03 -8.31
N GLY A 64 6.58 -16.54 -7.39
CA GLY A 64 5.96 -15.76 -6.33
C GLY A 64 6.98 -15.20 -5.35
N ALA A 65 7.95 -16.01 -4.90
CA ALA A 65 8.99 -15.56 -3.97
C ALA A 65 9.86 -14.45 -4.56
N VAL A 66 10.29 -14.60 -5.82
CA VAL A 66 11.07 -13.57 -6.53
C VAL A 66 10.26 -12.30 -6.73
N SER A 67 8.99 -12.42 -7.16
CA SER A 67 8.09 -11.28 -7.34
C SER A 67 7.89 -10.51 -6.03
N MET A 68 7.67 -11.23 -4.93
CA MET A 68 7.48 -10.61 -3.61
C MET A 68 8.75 -9.94 -3.11
N ALA A 69 9.92 -10.56 -3.30
CA ALA A 69 11.20 -9.96 -2.95
C ALA A 69 11.45 -8.67 -3.74
N ALA A 70 11.18 -8.69 -5.05
CA ALA A 70 11.32 -7.51 -5.91
C ALA A 70 10.34 -6.40 -5.50
N GLY A 71 9.08 -6.73 -5.26
CA GLY A 71 8.06 -5.77 -4.83
C GLY A 71 8.40 -5.11 -3.49
N GLU A 72 8.86 -5.88 -2.51
CA GLU A 72 9.29 -5.35 -1.21
C GLU A 72 10.54 -4.47 -1.36
N TRP A 73 11.53 -4.90 -2.16
CA TRP A 73 12.73 -4.11 -2.42
C TRP A 73 12.40 -2.76 -3.04
N ILE A 74 11.57 -2.74 -4.09
CA ILE A 74 11.17 -1.51 -4.79
C ILE A 74 10.40 -0.60 -3.82
N SER A 75 9.46 -1.15 -3.06
CA SER A 75 8.64 -0.40 -2.11
C SER A 75 9.49 0.27 -1.02
N VAL A 76 10.39 -0.49 -0.37
CA VAL A 76 11.26 0.05 0.69
C VAL A 76 12.27 1.03 0.11
N THR A 77 12.84 0.75 -1.08
CA THR A 77 13.78 1.67 -1.73
C THR A 77 13.13 3.02 -2.03
N ALA A 78 11.92 3.02 -2.60
CA ALA A 78 11.19 4.26 -2.86
C ALA A 78 10.92 5.06 -1.58
N GLN A 79 10.56 4.40 -0.47
CA GLN A 79 10.37 5.06 0.82
C GLN A 79 11.68 5.66 1.35
N VAL A 80 12.79 4.92 1.26
CA VAL A 80 14.12 5.38 1.68
C VAL A 80 14.55 6.60 0.88
N GLU A 81 14.36 6.60 -0.44
CA GLU A 81 14.71 7.73 -1.31
C GLU A 81 13.86 8.96 -1.01
N LEU A 82 12.54 8.79 -0.83
CA LEU A 82 11.66 9.86 -0.41
C LEU A 82 12.12 10.48 0.91
N PHE A 83 12.45 9.67 1.92
CA PHE A 83 12.91 10.16 3.21
C PHE A 83 14.28 10.85 3.11
N LYS A 84 15.22 10.31 2.31
CA LYS A 84 16.50 10.97 2.06
C LYS A 84 16.32 12.34 1.41
N GLY A 85 15.39 12.47 0.46
CA GLY A 85 15.05 13.75 -0.15
C GLY A 85 14.54 14.75 0.88
N VAL A 86 13.54 14.36 1.68
CA VAL A 86 12.98 15.20 2.76
C VAL A 86 14.04 15.60 3.79
N LEU A 87 14.92 14.68 4.19
CA LEU A 87 16.02 14.98 5.11
C LEU A 87 17.07 15.91 4.48
N GLY A 88 17.33 15.78 3.18
CA GLY A 88 18.20 16.68 2.43
C GLY A 88 17.64 18.11 2.39
N ASP A 89 16.35 18.25 2.13
CA ASP A 89 15.67 19.55 2.15
C ASP A 89 15.66 20.16 3.55
N LEU A 90 15.37 19.36 4.58
CA LEU A 90 15.44 19.82 5.97
C LEU A 90 16.85 20.31 6.32
N ARG A 91 17.90 19.58 5.91
CA ARG A 91 19.29 19.97 6.17
C ARG A 91 19.64 21.29 5.50
N ARG A 92 19.16 21.54 4.28
CA ARG A 92 19.31 22.84 3.61
C ARG A 92 18.59 23.96 4.36
N ILE A 93 17.36 23.74 4.80
CA ILE A 93 16.58 24.74 5.54
C ILE A 93 17.22 25.05 6.90
N VAL A 94 17.73 24.04 7.61
CA VAL A 94 18.44 24.22 8.89
C VAL A 94 19.66 25.11 8.71
N ARG A 95 20.44 24.91 7.64
CA ARG A 95 21.63 25.71 7.34
C ARG A 95 21.31 27.11 6.83
N ASP A 96 20.40 27.21 5.86
CA ASP A 96 20.15 28.45 5.12
C ASP A 96 19.14 29.37 5.84
N GLN A 97 18.21 28.80 6.61
CA GLN A 97 17.11 29.52 7.29
C GLN A 97 16.75 28.88 8.66
N PRO A 98 17.68 28.86 9.63
CA PRO A 98 17.45 28.21 10.93
C PRO A 98 16.25 28.77 11.69
N GLY A 99 15.97 30.08 11.55
CA GLY A 99 14.84 30.75 12.21
C GLY A 99 13.47 30.13 11.88
N VAL A 100 13.31 29.58 10.67
CA VAL A 100 12.06 28.90 10.26
C VAL A 100 11.87 27.60 11.05
N VAL A 101 12.95 26.83 11.21
CA VAL A 101 12.93 25.53 11.93
C VAL A 101 12.71 25.75 13.43
N ILE A 102 13.39 26.75 14.01
CA ILE A 102 13.23 27.13 15.42
C ILE A 102 11.79 27.55 15.70
N GLY A 103 11.20 28.38 14.84
CA GLY A 103 9.81 28.81 14.98
C GLY A 103 8.82 27.65 14.93
N ARG A 104 9.06 26.66 14.06
CA ARG A 104 8.23 25.46 13.98
C ARG A 104 8.39 24.55 15.20
N LEU A 105 9.59 24.46 15.76
CA LEU A 105 9.85 23.72 16.99
C LEU A 105 9.18 24.38 18.20
N GLU A 106 9.22 25.71 18.31
CA GLU A 106 8.48 26.49 19.31
C GLU A 106 6.96 26.22 19.21
N GLU A 107 6.41 26.27 17.99
CA GLU A 107 4.98 26.00 17.75
C GLU A 107 4.59 24.59 18.19
N MET A 108 5.37 23.57 17.80
CA MET A 108 5.14 22.19 18.20
C MET A 108 5.22 21.98 19.73
N LEU A 109 6.17 22.63 20.41
CA LEU A 109 6.28 22.56 21.87
C LEU A 109 5.09 23.23 22.56
N ARG A 110 4.57 24.33 22.01
CA ARG A 110 3.34 24.96 22.50
C ARG A 110 2.12 24.06 22.30
N GLU A 111 2.01 23.40 21.15
CA GLU A 111 0.96 22.40 20.89
C GLU A 111 1.04 21.21 21.86
N ALA A 112 2.25 20.85 22.31
CA ALA A 112 2.48 19.84 23.33
C ALA A 112 2.12 20.30 24.76
N GLY A 113 1.76 21.57 24.95
CA GLY A 113 1.30 22.13 26.23
C GLY A 113 2.30 23.05 26.95
N LEU A 114 3.45 23.37 26.36
CA LEU A 114 4.40 24.30 26.98
C LEU A 114 3.92 25.75 26.89
N SER A 115 4.26 26.55 27.91
CA SER A 115 4.08 28.01 27.87
C SER A 115 4.90 28.64 26.73
N SER A 116 4.48 29.80 26.22
CA SER A 116 5.18 30.50 25.13
C SER A 116 6.65 30.82 25.48
N GLY A 117 6.91 31.26 26.71
CA GLY A 117 8.27 31.55 27.20
C GLY A 117 9.13 30.29 27.27
N SER A 118 8.61 29.22 27.87
CA SER A 118 9.33 27.94 28.00
C SER A 118 9.58 27.28 26.65
N ALA A 119 8.60 27.29 25.73
CA ALA A 119 8.74 26.73 24.40
C ALA A 119 9.80 27.46 23.56
N ARG A 120 9.84 28.80 23.65
CA ARG A 120 10.84 29.62 22.97
C ARG A 120 12.25 29.38 23.52
N ALA A 121 12.39 29.34 24.84
CA ALA A 121 13.67 29.07 25.49
C ALA A 121 14.19 27.68 25.09
N ALA A 122 13.35 26.65 25.18
CA ALA A 122 13.72 25.28 24.79
C ALA A 122 14.08 25.17 23.30
N ALA A 123 13.33 25.82 22.41
CA ALA A 123 13.62 25.79 20.97
C ALA A 123 14.95 26.48 20.63
N ARG A 124 15.30 27.56 21.33
CA ARG A 124 16.60 28.24 21.17
C ARG A 124 17.76 27.44 21.72
N GLU A 125 17.55 26.75 22.84
CA GLU A 125 18.57 25.87 23.43
C GLU A 125 18.92 24.72 22.46
N VAL A 126 17.90 24.09 21.85
CA VAL A 126 18.10 23.06 20.82
C VAL A 126 18.79 23.61 19.56
N ALA A 127 18.63 24.90 19.29
CA ALA A 127 19.24 25.58 18.15
C ALA A 127 20.69 26.02 18.39
N SER A 128 21.24 25.81 19.59
CA SER A 128 22.64 26.11 19.91
C SER A 128 23.63 25.29 19.09
N ASP A 129 23.22 24.11 18.63
CA ASP A 129 23.98 23.22 17.77
C ASP A 129 23.17 22.84 16.52
N GLU A 130 23.75 23.01 15.33
CA GLU A 130 23.10 22.71 14.05
C GLU A 130 22.74 21.21 13.95
N GLY A 131 23.64 20.34 14.44
CA GLY A 131 23.44 18.89 14.41
C GLY A 131 22.25 18.45 15.29
N THR A 132 22.14 19.06 16.46
CA THR A 132 21.05 18.85 17.44
C THR A 132 19.74 19.43 16.92
N LEU A 133 19.77 20.61 16.29
CA LEU A 133 18.60 21.22 15.64
C LEU A 133 18.09 20.34 14.49
N PHE A 134 18.97 19.84 13.63
CA PHE A 134 18.61 18.94 12.53
C PHE A 134 18.03 17.61 13.04
N SER A 135 18.74 16.91 13.92
CA SER A 135 18.32 15.59 14.42
C SER A 135 17.04 15.66 15.25
N THR A 136 16.88 16.69 16.08
CA THR A 136 15.65 16.93 16.84
C THR A 136 14.50 17.27 15.92
N SER A 137 14.71 18.14 14.93
CA SER A 137 13.64 18.55 14.00
C SER A 137 13.25 17.42 13.05
N ALA A 138 14.20 16.62 12.57
CA ALA A 138 13.91 15.42 11.77
C ALA A 138 12.98 14.47 12.53
N ARG A 139 13.28 14.20 13.81
CA ARG A 139 12.50 13.27 14.63
C ARG A 139 11.17 13.85 15.12
N ARG A 140 11.15 15.12 15.52
CA ARG A 140 9.99 15.72 16.21
C ARG A 140 9.05 16.47 15.27
N VAL A 141 9.60 17.22 14.32
CA VAL A 141 8.82 18.04 13.39
C VAL A 141 8.46 17.24 12.13
N VAL A 142 9.42 16.53 11.54
CA VAL A 142 9.19 15.73 10.32
C VAL A 142 8.70 14.32 10.65
N GLY A 143 9.03 13.80 11.83
CA GLY A 143 8.63 12.46 12.26
C GLY A 143 9.45 11.32 11.65
N ILE A 144 10.57 11.63 10.99
CA ILE A 144 11.47 10.65 10.38
C ILE A 144 12.69 10.48 11.28
N ASN A 145 13.01 9.23 11.60
CA ASN A 145 14.23 8.88 12.32
C ASN A 145 15.36 8.64 11.30
N PRO A 146 16.39 9.51 11.20
CA PRO A 146 17.49 9.37 10.25
C PRO A 146 18.29 8.08 10.41
N GLN A 147 18.26 7.48 11.60
CA GLN A 147 19.00 6.27 11.93
C GLN A 147 18.23 4.98 11.62
N GLU A 148 16.94 5.05 11.26
CA GLU A 148 16.07 3.88 11.09
C GLU A 148 15.36 3.86 9.72
N LEU A 149 16.05 4.23 8.64
CA LEU A 149 15.44 4.22 7.30
C LEU A 149 15.11 2.79 6.79
N GLY A 150 15.51 1.73 7.51
CA GLY A 150 15.31 0.35 7.09
C GLY A 150 16.26 -0.06 5.97
N SER A 151 16.41 -1.36 5.77
CA SER A 151 17.25 -1.93 4.71
C SER A 151 16.35 -2.60 3.66
N PRO A 152 16.34 -2.11 2.40
CA PRO A 152 15.59 -2.73 1.32
C PRO A 152 15.96 -4.19 1.10
N TRP A 153 17.25 -4.52 1.20
CA TRP A 153 17.75 -5.88 1.03
C TRP A 153 17.28 -6.82 2.14
N THR A 154 17.34 -6.37 3.39
CA THR A 154 16.88 -7.19 4.52
C THR A 154 15.39 -7.47 4.41
N ALA A 155 14.59 -6.47 4.03
CA ALA A 155 13.16 -6.64 3.79
C ALA A 155 12.91 -7.64 2.65
N ALA A 156 13.53 -7.44 1.49
CA ALA A 156 13.36 -8.31 0.31
C ALA A 156 13.75 -9.77 0.57
N VAL A 157 14.92 -10.01 1.17
CA VAL A 157 15.41 -11.36 1.48
C VAL A 157 14.53 -12.03 2.52
N SER A 158 14.12 -11.31 3.56
CA SER A 158 13.20 -11.86 4.57
C SER A 158 11.85 -12.25 3.95
N SER A 159 11.29 -11.42 3.07
CA SER A 159 10.02 -11.71 2.37
C SER A 159 10.16 -12.90 1.40
N PHE A 160 11.29 -13.02 0.69
CA PHE A 160 11.58 -14.17 -0.17
C PHE A 160 11.48 -15.49 0.59
N PHE A 161 12.20 -15.59 1.72
CA PHE A 161 12.23 -16.81 2.51
C PHE A 161 10.91 -17.08 3.20
N LEU A 162 10.21 -16.05 3.69
CA LEU A 162 8.91 -16.23 4.34
C LEU A 162 7.83 -16.68 3.35
N PHE A 163 7.84 -16.16 2.13
CA PHE A 163 6.98 -16.65 1.05
C PHE A 163 7.32 -18.10 0.70
N GLY A 164 8.61 -18.38 0.47
CA GLY A 164 9.08 -19.73 0.15
C GLY A 164 8.67 -20.74 1.22
N LEU A 165 8.96 -20.46 2.50
CA LEU A 165 8.58 -21.32 3.62
C LEU A 165 7.07 -21.48 3.76
N GLY A 166 6.28 -20.41 3.58
CA GLY A 166 4.83 -20.48 3.60
C GLY A 166 4.27 -21.38 2.50
N SER A 167 4.84 -21.33 1.30
CA SER A 167 4.40 -22.14 0.16
C SER A 167 4.76 -23.64 0.25
N LEU A 168 5.62 -24.05 1.19
CA LEU A 168 5.94 -25.47 1.37
C LEU A 168 4.75 -26.26 1.93
N ALA A 169 3.92 -25.65 2.77
CA ALA A 169 2.77 -26.33 3.38
C ALA A 169 1.77 -26.89 2.35
N PRO A 170 1.29 -26.13 1.34
CA PRO A 170 0.45 -26.67 0.28
C PRO A 170 1.20 -27.62 -0.68
N LEU A 171 2.52 -27.51 -0.80
CA LEU A 171 3.33 -28.32 -1.72
C LEU A 171 3.65 -29.73 -1.19
N LEU A 172 3.92 -29.85 0.12
CA LEU A 172 4.41 -31.08 0.73
C LEU A 172 3.56 -32.32 0.43
N PRO A 173 2.21 -32.30 0.55
CA PRO A 173 1.40 -33.49 0.31
C PRO A 173 1.53 -34.06 -1.10
N TRP A 174 1.77 -33.21 -2.10
CA TRP A 174 1.87 -33.61 -3.51
C TRP A 174 3.14 -34.38 -3.85
N PHE A 175 4.16 -34.34 -2.99
CA PHE A 175 5.39 -35.13 -3.16
C PHE A 175 5.20 -36.60 -2.73
N PHE A 176 4.26 -36.87 -1.84
CA PHE A 176 4.06 -38.22 -1.27
C PHE A 176 2.79 -38.90 -1.78
N ILE A 177 1.72 -38.13 -2.00
CA ILE A 177 0.38 -38.64 -2.31
C ILE A 177 -0.15 -37.92 -3.56
N GLY A 178 -0.91 -38.62 -4.39
CA GLY A 178 -1.57 -38.08 -5.59
C GLY A 178 -3.09 -38.09 -5.49
N GLY A 179 -3.75 -37.52 -6.49
CA GLY A 179 -5.22 -37.53 -6.61
C GLY A 179 -5.94 -36.59 -5.64
N SER A 180 -7.23 -36.84 -5.44
CA SER A 180 -8.11 -36.01 -4.60
C SER A 180 -7.66 -35.96 -3.13
N THR A 181 -7.06 -37.04 -2.62
CA THR A 181 -6.51 -37.09 -1.26
C THR A 181 -5.39 -36.06 -1.06
N ALA A 182 -4.51 -35.89 -2.05
CA ALA A 182 -3.44 -34.88 -1.99
C ALA A 182 -3.98 -33.45 -1.92
N ALA A 183 -5.05 -33.18 -2.69
CA ALA A 183 -5.71 -31.88 -2.68
C ALA A 183 -6.33 -31.55 -1.31
N VAL A 184 -7.05 -32.49 -0.72
CA VAL A 184 -7.65 -32.32 0.63
C VAL A 184 -6.56 -32.12 1.69
N LEU A 185 -5.51 -32.94 1.67
CA LEU A 185 -4.39 -32.78 2.61
C LEU A 185 -3.68 -31.43 2.44
N SER A 186 -3.54 -30.93 1.21
CA SER A 186 -2.93 -29.61 0.96
C SER A 186 -3.78 -28.48 1.53
N ILE A 187 -5.10 -28.55 1.39
CA ILE A 187 -6.03 -27.58 1.99
C ILE A 187 -5.93 -27.61 3.51
N VAL A 188 -5.98 -28.81 4.11
CA VAL A 188 -5.90 -28.98 5.56
C VAL A 188 -4.54 -28.50 6.10
N ALA A 189 -3.43 -28.88 5.45
CA ALA A 189 -2.09 -28.46 5.83
C ALA A 189 -1.92 -26.95 5.75
N THR A 190 -2.44 -26.31 4.69
CA THR A 190 -2.40 -24.86 4.52
C THR A 190 -3.25 -24.16 5.58
N GLY A 191 -4.45 -24.66 5.88
CA GLY A 191 -5.32 -24.13 6.92
C GLY A 191 -4.69 -24.23 8.31
N ALA A 192 -4.08 -25.37 8.64
CA ALA A 192 -3.36 -25.58 9.90
C ALA A 192 -2.14 -24.64 10.01
N ALA A 193 -1.36 -24.51 8.94
CA ALA A 193 -0.20 -23.61 8.90
C ALA A 193 -0.63 -22.13 9.05
N ALA A 194 -1.71 -21.71 8.39
CA ALA A 194 -2.27 -20.37 8.51
C ALA A 194 -2.78 -20.10 9.94
N TRP A 195 -3.49 -21.05 10.55
CA TRP A 195 -3.98 -20.94 11.91
C TRP A 195 -2.84 -20.85 12.93
N TRP A 196 -1.82 -21.70 12.78
CA TRP A 196 -0.61 -21.67 13.60
C TRP A 196 0.14 -20.34 13.46
N TRP A 197 0.34 -19.88 12.22
CA TRP A 197 0.98 -18.60 11.93
C TRP A 197 0.22 -17.41 12.54
N ALA A 198 -1.11 -17.43 12.46
CA ALA A 198 -1.97 -16.42 13.06
C ALA A 198 -1.87 -16.42 14.60
N GLY A 199 -1.81 -17.60 15.23
CA GLY A 199 -1.67 -17.76 16.68
C GLY A 199 -0.33 -17.26 17.24
N TRP A 200 0.75 -17.35 16.47
CA TRP A 200 2.09 -16.89 16.88
C TRP A 200 2.30 -15.37 16.71
N SER A 201 1.43 -14.69 15.97
CA SER A 201 1.59 -13.29 15.60
C SER A 201 0.75 -12.36 16.49
N PRO A 202 1.28 -11.81 17.62
CA PRO A 202 0.55 -10.77 18.37
C PRO A 202 0.23 -9.53 17.53
N ALA A 203 0.94 -9.36 16.39
CA ALA A 203 0.74 -8.28 15.43
C ALA A 203 -0.52 -8.40 14.55
N GLN A 204 -1.16 -9.58 14.45
CA GLN A 204 -2.40 -9.75 13.69
C GLN A 204 -3.67 -9.58 14.55
N ALA A 205 -3.60 -9.79 15.87
CA ALA A 205 -4.69 -9.49 16.79
C ALA A 205 -5.07 -7.98 16.81
N ALA A 206 -4.15 -7.11 16.40
CA ALA A 206 -4.38 -5.67 16.20
C ALA A 206 -4.92 -5.29 14.80
N ALA A 207 -5.23 -6.28 13.94
CA ALA A 207 -5.71 -6.05 12.58
C ALA A 207 -7.24 -5.86 12.35
N PRO A 208 -8.17 -5.89 13.33
CA PRO A 208 -9.58 -5.66 12.99
C PRO A 208 -9.86 -4.20 12.55
N SER A 209 -8.94 -3.25 12.77
CA SER A 209 -9.21 -1.83 12.54
C SER A 209 -8.81 -1.28 11.15
N CYS A 210 -8.05 -2.03 10.34
CA CYS A 210 -7.59 -1.53 9.02
C CYS A 210 -8.47 -1.95 7.85
N MET A 211 -9.10 -3.13 7.88
CA MET A 211 -10.10 -3.50 6.86
C MET A 211 -11.43 -2.78 7.04
N ALA A 212 -11.81 -2.46 8.29
CA ALA A 212 -13.08 -1.80 8.58
C ALA A 212 -13.19 -0.34 8.06
N ARG A 213 -12.08 0.30 7.67
CA ARG A 213 -12.08 1.72 7.23
C ARG A 213 -11.90 1.92 5.72
N SER A 214 -11.53 0.87 4.97
CA SER A 214 -11.53 0.91 3.50
C SER A 214 -12.95 0.78 2.91
N ALA A 215 -13.88 0.17 3.65
CA ALA A 215 -15.28 0.03 3.22
C ALA A 215 -16.12 1.29 3.48
N SER A 216 -15.66 2.19 4.36
CA SER A 216 -16.43 3.39 4.75
C SER A 216 -15.98 4.68 4.05
N SER A 217 -14.89 4.68 3.27
CA SER A 217 -14.42 5.87 2.53
C SER A 217 -14.62 5.77 1.02
N SER A 218 -15.02 4.62 0.49
CA SER A 218 -15.38 4.45 -0.93
C SER A 218 -16.78 5.02 -1.27
N SER A 219 -17.62 5.31 -0.27
CA SER A 219 -18.92 5.96 -0.47
C SER A 219 -18.85 7.49 -0.64
N SER A 220 -17.68 8.12 -0.46
CA SER A 220 -17.54 9.59 -0.48
C SER A 220 -16.74 10.15 -1.67
N CYS A 221 -16.25 9.28 -2.57
CA CYS A 221 -15.50 9.68 -3.77
C CYS A 221 -16.29 9.49 -5.08
N TRP A 222 -17.62 9.44 -4.99
CA TRP A 222 -18.49 9.68 -6.15
C TRP A 222 -19.07 11.09 -6.02
N PRO A 223 -18.98 11.95 -7.04
CA PRO A 223 -19.80 13.16 -7.06
C PRO A 223 -21.28 12.73 -6.96
N PRO A 224 -22.14 13.49 -6.26
CA PRO A 224 -23.56 13.19 -6.26
C PRO A 224 -24.04 13.17 -7.71
N SER A 225 -24.54 12.02 -8.18
CA SER A 225 -25.31 11.94 -9.40
C SER A 225 -26.48 12.89 -9.24
N SER A 226 -26.43 14.02 -9.93
CA SER A 226 -27.60 14.86 -10.17
C SER A 226 -28.75 13.98 -10.63
N PRO A 227 -29.99 14.16 -10.11
CA PRO A 227 -31.12 13.37 -10.57
C PRO A 227 -31.27 13.58 -12.07
N THR A 228 -31.04 12.51 -12.83
CA THR A 228 -31.43 12.41 -14.23
C THR A 228 -32.94 12.56 -14.26
N THR A 229 -33.42 13.75 -14.57
CA THR A 229 -34.75 13.94 -15.12
C THR A 229 -34.86 13.04 -16.36
N PRO A 230 -35.92 12.25 -16.51
CA PRO A 230 -36.12 11.49 -17.73
C PRO A 230 -36.22 12.47 -18.89
N VAL A 231 -35.29 12.38 -19.83
CA VAL A 231 -35.38 13.09 -21.11
C VAL A 231 -36.53 12.42 -21.87
N SER A 232 -37.69 13.06 -21.83
CA SER A 232 -38.82 12.72 -22.68
C SER A 232 -38.40 12.98 -24.13
N CYS A 233 -38.11 11.92 -24.89
CA CYS A 233 -37.95 12.02 -26.33
C CYS A 233 -39.32 12.32 -26.95
N SER A 234 -39.66 13.61 -27.08
CA SER A 234 -40.74 14.05 -27.94
C SER A 234 -40.32 13.88 -29.40
N THR A 235 -41.05 13.02 -30.12
CA THR A 235 -40.96 12.85 -31.57
C THR A 235 -41.29 14.19 -32.26
N PRO A 236 -40.45 14.72 -33.16
CA PRO A 236 -40.84 15.87 -33.97
C PRO A 236 -41.96 15.45 -34.96
N PRO A 237 -42.94 16.33 -35.24
CA PRO A 237 -44.05 15.99 -36.13
C PRO A 237 -43.58 16.04 -37.58
N GLY A 238 -43.86 14.97 -38.33
CA GLY A 238 -43.71 14.94 -39.79
C GLY A 238 -42.59 14.05 -40.31
N MET A 239 -42.77 12.73 -40.24
CA MET A 239 -42.25 11.79 -41.24
C MET A 239 -43.11 10.51 -41.25
N PRO A 240 -43.38 9.92 -42.42
CA PRO A 240 -44.38 8.87 -42.58
C PRO A 240 -43.89 7.50 -42.10
N ASP A 241 -44.82 6.70 -41.59
CA ASP A 241 -44.63 5.31 -41.16
C ASP A 241 -43.99 4.46 -42.26
N ARG A 242 -42.93 3.74 -41.89
CA ARG A 242 -42.41 2.61 -42.67
C ARG A 242 -42.30 1.39 -41.78
N ASP A 243 -43.29 0.53 -41.93
CA ASP A 243 -43.21 -0.90 -41.69
C ASP A 243 -42.01 -1.51 -42.43
N SER A 244 -41.54 -2.66 -41.92
CA SER A 244 -40.66 -3.65 -42.57
C SER A 244 -39.15 -3.36 -42.55
N ALA A 245 -38.40 -4.12 -41.74
CA ALA A 245 -37.31 -4.99 -42.20
C ALA A 245 -36.38 -5.41 -41.04
N SER A 246 -36.40 -6.72 -40.80
CA SER A 246 -35.32 -7.64 -40.44
C SER A 246 -33.88 -7.15 -40.21
N ASP A 247 -33.26 -7.84 -39.25
CA ASP A 247 -31.83 -8.18 -39.11
C ASP A 247 -30.92 -7.25 -38.29
N GLY A 248 -30.68 -7.71 -37.06
CA GLY A 248 -29.68 -7.16 -36.15
C GLY A 248 -28.26 -7.47 -36.60
N ALA A 249 -27.53 -6.41 -36.91
CA ALA A 249 -26.07 -6.40 -36.99
C ALA A 249 -25.54 -5.50 -35.86
N TRP A 250 -24.93 -6.10 -34.83
CA TRP A 250 -24.08 -5.38 -33.88
C TRP A 250 -22.61 -5.67 -34.20
N THR A 251 -21.99 -4.76 -34.94
CA THR A 251 -20.54 -4.66 -35.07
C THR A 251 -20.09 -3.27 -34.64
N GLY A 252 -19.12 -3.25 -33.72
CA GLY A 252 -18.07 -2.23 -33.72
C GLY A 252 -18.22 -1.05 -32.77
N CYS A 253 -17.62 -1.17 -31.58
CA CYS A 253 -16.99 -0.02 -30.91
C CYS A 253 -15.52 -0.37 -30.63
N ARG A 254 -14.65 -0.07 -31.60
CA ARG A 254 -13.21 0.12 -31.38
C ARG A 254 -12.98 1.54 -30.89
N GLY A 255 -12.02 1.68 -29.97
CA GLY A 255 -11.64 2.95 -29.36
C GLY A 255 -10.87 3.90 -30.27
N GLY A 256 -10.61 5.08 -29.71
CA GLY A 256 -9.71 6.08 -30.25
C GLY A 256 -9.42 7.16 -29.20
N ALA A 257 -8.26 7.05 -28.55
CA ALA A 257 -7.64 8.15 -27.82
C ALA A 257 -7.06 9.15 -28.84
N THR A 258 -7.16 10.45 -28.57
CA THR A 258 -6.25 11.45 -29.17
C THR A 258 -5.94 12.54 -28.17
N LEU A 259 -4.65 12.87 -28.15
CA LEU A 259 -3.95 13.91 -27.39
C LEU A 259 -4.52 15.31 -27.68
N GLN A 260 -4.43 16.20 -26.70
CA GLN A 260 -4.31 17.63 -26.95
C GLN A 260 -3.14 18.23 -26.18
N ALA A 261 -2.43 19.09 -26.92
CA ALA A 261 -1.32 19.95 -26.54
C ALA A 261 -1.73 21.07 -25.58
#